data_AF-A0A316NRP4-F1
#
_entry.id   AF-A0A316NRP4-F1
#
_cell.length_a   1.000
_cell.length_b   1.000
_cell.length_c   1.000
_cell.angle_alpha   90.00
_cell.angle_beta   90.00
_cell.angle_gamma   90.00
#
_symmetry.space_group_name_H-M   'P 1'
#
loop_
_entity.id
_entity.type
_entity.pdbx_description
1 polymer ?
#
loop_
_entity_poly.entity_id
_entity_poly.type
_entity_poly.pdbx_seq_one_letter_code
_entity_poly.pdbx_strand_id
1 'polypeptide(L)'
;MNKKVTLGELLGARIVLAICIAVYYWCWARNDWEDYFSSIQQCVAIFAFLFFCFLAVRERKYKKETVDEMAAANLKRCDSICYKITMVLIVCIAFASAIFRFTISSEMIGYMLMGVLVLTAIFRTALFCYMDAKGI
;
A
#
# COMPACT_ATOMS: atom_id res chain seq x y z
N MET A 1 22.24 16.35 -11.39
CA MET A 1 21.28 15.85 -12.40
C MET A 1 19.87 15.92 -11.81
N ASN A 2 19.09 16.96 -12.09
CA ASN A 2 17.70 17.09 -11.61
C ASN A 2 16.80 16.21 -12.49
N LYS A 3 16.71 14.91 -12.17
CA LYS A 3 15.70 14.05 -12.79
C LYS A 3 14.33 14.51 -12.29
N LYS A 4 13.41 14.82 -13.22
CA LYS A 4 12.02 15.15 -12.88
C LYS A 4 11.40 13.95 -12.19
N VAL A 5 10.73 14.19 -11.06
CA VAL A 5 9.99 13.16 -10.32
C VAL A 5 8.77 12.78 -11.15
N THR A 6 8.57 11.49 -11.42
CA THR A 6 7.36 11.00 -12.12
C THR A 6 6.33 10.43 -11.14
N LEU A 7 5.05 10.51 -11.51
CA LEU A 7 3.97 9.99 -10.66
C LEU A 7 4.04 8.47 -10.51
N GLY A 8 4.44 7.76 -11.57
CA GLY A 8 4.66 6.31 -11.55
C GLY A 8 5.72 5.87 -10.54
N GLU A 9 6.84 6.59 -10.44
CA GLU A 9 7.86 6.31 -9.41
C GLU A 9 7.31 6.52 -7.99
N LEU A 10 6.48 7.54 -7.78
CA LEU A 10 5.86 7.80 -6.48
C LEU A 10 4.89 6.67 -6.10
N LEU A 11 4.12 6.15 -7.06
CA LEU A 11 3.20 5.04 -6.85
C LEU A 11 3.94 3.72 -6.60
N GLY A 12 4.98 3.43 -7.37
CA GLY A 12 5.84 2.27 -7.13
C GLY A 12 6.48 2.30 -5.74
N ALA A 13 6.94 3.47 -5.29
CA ALA A 13 7.47 3.62 -3.93
C ALA A 13 6.41 3.38 -2.85
N ARG A 14 5.12 3.69 -3.09
CA ARG A 14 4.04 3.36 -2.15
C ARG A 14 3.80 1.85 -2.02
N ILE A 15 4.10 1.05 -3.04
CA ILE A 15 4.08 -0.43 -2.93
C ILE A 15 5.12 -0.90 -1.92
N VAL A 16 6.33 -0.32 -1.96
CA VAL A 16 7.39 -0.68 -1.01
C VAL A 16 6.95 -0.42 0.43
N LEU A 17 6.31 0.74 0.68
CA LEU A 17 5.72 1.03 2.00
C LEU A 17 4.63 0.02 2.41
N ALA A 18 3.73 -0.34 1.49
CA ALA A 18 2.70 -1.33 1.76
C ALA A 18 3.29 -2.69 2.17
N ILE A 19 4.36 -3.13 1.49
CA ILE A 19 5.07 -4.36 1.82
C ILE A 19 5.74 -4.24 3.19
N CYS A 20 6.41 -3.12 3.49
CA CYS A 20 7.02 -2.89 4.80
C CYS A 20 5.98 -2.97 5.94
N ILE A 21 4.80 -2.37 5.75
CA ILE A 21 3.70 -2.43 6.72
C ILE A 21 3.21 -3.88 6.89
N ALA A 22 3.06 -4.63 5.80
CA ALA A 22 2.65 -6.03 5.85
C ALA A 22 3.68 -6.91 6.60
N VAL A 23 4.97 -6.70 6.37
CA VAL A 23 6.05 -7.39 7.09
C VAL A 23 6.07 -7.01 8.57
N TYR A 24 5.87 -5.73 8.89
CA TYR A 24 5.78 -5.26 10.26
C TYR A 24 4.58 -5.90 11.00
N TYR A 25 3.42 -5.94 10.34
CA TYR A 25 2.24 -6.62 10.88
C TYR A 25 2.47 -8.11 11.08
N TRP A 26 3.14 -8.77 10.13
CA TRP A 26 3.49 -10.18 10.20
C TRP A 26 4.38 -10.52 11.40
N CYS A 27 5.33 -9.64 11.76
CA CYS A 27 6.10 -9.80 12.99
C CYS A 27 5.24 -9.72 14.25
N TRP A 28 4.18 -8.90 14.26
CA TRP A 28 3.27 -8.75 15.41
C TRP A 28 2.23 -9.86 15.55
N ALA A 29 1.70 -10.35 14.42
CA ALA A 29 0.57 -11.28 14.41
C ALA A 29 0.98 -12.75 14.57
N ARG A 30 2.28 -13.03 14.74
CA ARG A 30 2.80 -14.38 14.91
C ARG A 30 2.79 -14.77 16.38
N ASN A 31 2.37 -16.00 16.67
CA ASN A 31 2.31 -16.53 18.04
C ASN A 31 3.66 -17.06 18.55
N ASP A 32 4.55 -17.48 17.65
CA ASP A 32 5.88 -18.00 17.99
C ASP A 32 6.91 -16.86 18.02
N TRP A 33 7.02 -16.16 19.15
CA TRP A 33 7.97 -15.06 19.29
C TRP A 33 9.39 -15.55 19.56
N GLU A 34 10.35 -15.00 18.82
CA GLU A 34 11.80 -15.20 18.93
C GLU A 34 12.50 -13.84 18.97
N ASP A 35 13.62 -13.74 19.68
CA ASP A 35 14.31 -12.47 19.96
C ASP A 35 14.74 -11.71 18.68
N TYR A 36 15.03 -12.42 17.59
CA TYR A 36 15.42 -11.78 16.33
C TYR A 36 14.24 -11.03 15.65
N PHE A 37 12.99 -11.36 15.96
CA PHE A 37 11.84 -10.63 15.41
C PHE A 37 11.76 -9.20 15.93
N SER A 38 12.16 -8.94 17.17
CA SER A 38 12.27 -7.59 17.72
C SER A 38 13.23 -6.74 16.88
N SER A 39 14.38 -7.32 16.50
CA SER A 39 15.37 -6.67 15.64
C SER A 39 14.82 -6.40 14.24
N ILE A 40 14.15 -7.39 13.62
CA ILE A 40 13.52 -7.22 12.31
C ILE A 40 12.45 -6.13 12.36
N GLN A 41 11.58 -6.17 13.36
CA GLN A 41 10.49 -5.21 13.54
C GLN A 41 11.02 -3.79 13.67
N GLN A 42 12.04 -3.56 14.52
CA GLN A 42 12.64 -2.24 14.69
C GLN A 42 13.31 -1.76 13.39
N CYS A 43 14.07 -2.62 12.71
CA CYS A 43 14.68 -2.30 11.42
C CYS A 43 13.63 -1.91 10.38
N VAL A 44 12.57 -2.71 10.22
CA VAL A 44 11.49 -2.45 9.26
C VAL A 44 10.74 -1.17 9.62
N ALA A 45 10.49 -0.91 10.91
CA ALA A 45 9.81 0.31 11.36
C ALA A 45 10.64 1.57 11.07
N ILE A 46 11.93 1.56 11.41
CA ILE A 46 12.84 2.68 11.15
C ILE A 46 12.96 2.90 9.64
N PHE A 47 13.16 1.83 8.86
CA PHE A 47 13.24 1.92 7.41
C PHE A 47 11.96 2.49 6.81
N ALA A 48 10.80 1.97 7.19
CA ALA A 48 9.51 2.43 6.70
C ALA A 48 9.26 3.91 7.06
N PHE A 49 9.62 4.33 8.27
CA PHE A 49 9.48 5.72 8.71
C PHE A 49 10.37 6.67 7.91
N LEU A 50 11.66 6.34 7.77
CA LEU A 50 12.60 7.14 6.98
C LEU A 50 12.18 7.20 5.51
N PHE A 51 11.77 6.07 4.94
CA PHE A 51 11.31 5.97 3.57
C PHE A 51 10.00 6.76 3.36
N PHE A 52 9.09 6.74 4.33
CA PHE A 52 7.88 7.55 4.32
C PHE A 52 8.19 9.05 4.32
N CYS A 53 9.12 9.50 5.18
CA CYS A 53 9.58 10.88 5.21
C CYS A 53 10.21 11.29 3.86
N PHE A 54 11.06 10.43 3.28
CA PHE A 54 11.66 10.66 1.97
C PHE A 54 10.59 10.75 0.87
N LEU A 55 9.60 9.87 0.90
CA LEU A 55 8.50 9.86 -0.04
C LEU A 55 7.64 11.14 0.06
N ALA A 56 7.37 11.61 1.28
CA ALA A 56 6.64 12.84 1.53
C ALA A 56 7.38 14.07 0.98
N VAL A 57 8.71 14.12 1.13
CA VAL A 57 9.55 15.18 0.52
C VAL A 57 9.47 15.13 -0.99
N ARG A 58 9.60 13.93 -1.59
CA ARG A 58 9.46 13.75 -3.04
C ARG A 58 8.08 14.15 -3.57
N GLU A 59 7.01 13.81 -2.85
CA GLU A 59 5.65 14.19 -3.23
C GLU A 59 5.45 15.71 -3.19
N ARG A 60 6.01 16.39 -2.18
CA ARG A 60 6.00 17.86 -2.12
C ARG A 60 6.77 18.48 -3.28
N LYS A 61 7.91 17.90 -3.68
CA LYS A 61 8.70 18.36 -4.83
C LYS A 61 7.94 18.16 -6.14
N TYR A 62 7.30 17.00 -6.32
CA TYR A 62 6.45 16.71 -7.48
C TYR A 62 5.31 17.72 -7.65
N LYS A 63 4.58 18.04 -6.58
CA LYS A 63 3.49 19.04 -6.61
C LYS A 63 3.96 20.45 -6.96
N LYS A 64 5.24 20.78 -6.75
CA LYS A 64 5.83 22.09 -7.09
C LYS A 64 6.38 22.13 -8.52
N GLU A 65 6.94 21.03 -9.02
CA GLU A 65 7.61 20.98 -10.33
C GLU A 65 6.68 20.62 -11.50
N THR A 66 5.55 19.95 -11.22
CA THR A 66 4.69 19.34 -12.25
C THR A 66 3.22 19.50 -11.89
N VAL A 67 2.52 20.36 -12.64
CA VAL A 67 1.05 20.44 -12.68
C VAL A 67 0.57 19.63 -13.88
N ASP A 68 0.79 18.31 -13.83
CA ASP A 68 0.27 17.42 -14.85
C ASP A 68 -1.18 17.07 -14.48
N GLU A 69 -2.11 17.90 -14.97
CA GLU A 69 -3.54 17.76 -14.67
C GLU A 69 -4.10 16.41 -15.17
N MET A 70 -3.59 15.89 -16.30
CA MET A 70 -4.00 14.59 -16.83
C MET A 70 -3.55 13.46 -15.92
N ALA A 71 -2.28 13.43 -15.51
CA ALA A 71 -1.78 12.41 -14.60
C ALA A 71 -2.51 12.45 -13.23
N ALA A 72 -2.81 13.66 -12.72
CA ALA A 72 -3.57 13.83 -11.49
C ALA A 72 -5.03 13.35 -11.61
N ALA A 73 -5.69 13.61 -12.75
CA ALA A 73 -7.04 13.13 -13.02
C ALA A 73 -7.09 11.60 -13.12
N ASN A 74 -6.11 11.01 -13.81
CA ASN A 74 -5.96 9.56 -13.94
C ASN A 74 -5.71 8.89 -12.59
N LEU A 75 -4.89 9.51 -11.75
CA LEU A 75 -4.68 9.03 -10.39
C LEU A 75 -5.97 9.06 -9.56
N LYS A 76 -6.77 10.14 -9.64
CA LYS A 76 -8.06 10.22 -8.94
C LYS A 76 -9.04 9.14 -9.43
N ARG A 77 -9.08 8.86 -10.74
CA ARG A 77 -9.89 7.77 -11.31
C ARG A 77 -9.44 6.41 -10.78
N CYS A 78 -8.12 6.14 -10.80
CA CYS A 78 -7.55 4.92 -10.23
C CYS A 78 -7.90 4.77 -8.75
N ASP A 79 -7.79 5.84 -7.97
CA ASP A 79 -8.10 5.84 -6.54
C ASP A 79 -9.57 5.56 -6.27
N SER A 80 -10.48 6.13 -7.08
CA SER A 80 -11.91 5.85 -6.97
C SER A 80 -12.25 4.38 -7.28
N ILE A 81 -11.66 3.81 -8.34
CA ILE A 81 -11.85 2.40 -8.72
C ILE A 81 -11.29 1.49 -7.62
N CYS A 82 -10.06 1.75 -7.20
CA CYS A 82 -9.38 0.98 -6.16
C CYS A 82 -10.17 1.03 -4.84
N TYR A 83 -10.64 2.21 -4.42
CA TYR A 83 -11.45 2.37 -3.21
C TYR A 83 -12.74 1.54 -3.24
N LYS A 84 -13.45 1.50 -4.38
CA LYS A 84 -14.66 0.68 -4.53
C LYS A 84 -14.34 -0.81 -4.38
N ILE A 85 -13.27 -1.28 -5.01
CA ILE A 85 -12.83 -2.68 -4.92
C ILE A 85 -12.43 -3.02 -3.48
N THR A 86 -11.61 -2.17 -2.84
CA THR A 86 -11.20 -2.34 -1.45
C THR A 86 -12.39 -2.39 -0.51
N MET A 87 -13.39 -1.52 -0.70
CA MET A 87 -14.60 -1.50 0.12
C MET A 87 -15.35 -2.84 0.01
N VAL A 88 -15.56 -3.35 -1.21
CA VAL A 88 -16.19 -4.65 -1.42
C VAL A 88 -15.39 -5.78 -0.76
N LEU A 89 -14.06 -5.78 -0.90
CA LEU A 89 -13.20 -6.80 -0.28
C LEU A 89 -13.29 -6.77 1.25
N ILE A 90 -13.25 -5.59 1.87
CA ILE A 90 -13.37 -5.45 3.33
C ILE A 90 -14.73 -5.94 3.81
N VAL A 91 -15.82 -5.59 3.09
CA VAL A 91 -17.17 -6.08 3.41
C VAL A 91 -17.22 -7.61 3.34
N CYS A 92 -16.69 -8.21 2.27
CA CYS A 92 -16.62 -9.67 2.13
C CYS A 92 -15.84 -10.32 3.29
N ILE A 93 -14.69 -9.75 3.68
CA ILE A 93 -13.89 -10.24 4.82
C ILE A 93 -14.68 -10.15 6.13
N ALA A 94 -15.43 -9.05 6.34
CA ALA A 94 -16.25 -8.86 7.54
C ALA A 94 -17.43 -9.84 7.62
N PHE A 95 -18.10 -10.12 6.50
CA PHE A 95 -19.17 -11.13 6.48
C PHE A 95 -18.61 -12.54 6.64
N ALA A 96 -17.49 -12.86 5.97
CA ALA A 96 -16.82 -14.14 6.13
C ALA A 96 -16.38 -14.37 7.58
N SER A 97 -15.83 -13.36 8.25
CA SER A 97 -15.43 -13.48 9.65
C SER A 97 -16.62 -13.69 10.59
N ALA A 98 -17.80 -13.14 10.27
CA ALA A 98 -19.02 -13.37 11.03
C ALA A 98 -19.58 -14.80 10.83
N ILE A 99 -19.59 -15.30 9.59
CA ILE A 99 -20.09 -16.65 9.26
C ILE A 99 -19.17 -17.72 9.85
N PHE A 100 -17.85 -17.54 9.71
CA PHE A 100 -16.83 -18.50 10.16
C PHE A 100 -16.24 -18.15 11.53
N ARG A 101 -17.02 -17.51 12.40
CA ARG A 101 -16.55 -16.96 13.70
C ARG A 101 -15.78 -17.96 14.58
N PHE A 102 -16.12 -19.25 14.50
CA PHE A 102 -15.46 -20.30 15.28
C PHE A 102 -14.28 -20.98 14.56
N THR A 103 -14.06 -20.65 13.28
CA THR A 103 -13.05 -21.29 12.42
C THR A 103 -11.93 -20.33 12.04
N ILE A 104 -12.22 -19.03 11.93
CA ILE A 104 -11.23 -18.02 11.54
C ILE A 104 -10.69 -17.33 12.80
N SER A 105 -9.38 -17.44 13.02
CA SER A 105 -8.68 -16.67 14.06
C SER A 105 -8.58 -15.19 13.69
N SER A 106 -8.49 -14.32 14.69
CA SER A 106 -8.30 -12.87 14.49
C SER A 106 -7.03 -12.54 13.70
N GLU A 107 -5.98 -13.35 13.86
CA GLU A 107 -4.73 -13.24 13.11
C GLU A 107 -4.95 -13.43 11.61
N MET A 108 -5.73 -14.46 11.23
CA MET A 108 -6.04 -14.76 9.84
C MET A 108 -6.84 -13.65 9.17
N ILE A 109 -7.78 -13.02 9.90
CA ILE A 109 -8.50 -11.83 9.42
C ILE A 109 -7.52 -10.70 9.14
N GLY A 110 -6.58 -10.45 10.05
CA GLY A 110 -5.60 -9.40 9.87
C GLY A 110 -4.64 -9.67 8.70
N TYR A 111 -4.24 -10.91 8.47
CA TYR A 111 -3.48 -11.28 7.27
C TYR A 111 -4.26 -11.04 5.98
N MET A 112 -5.56 -11.35 5.95
CA MET A 112 -6.42 -11.03 4.80
C MET A 112 -6.46 -9.52 4.54
N LEU A 113 -6.60 -8.70 5.59
CA LEU A 113 -6.62 -7.23 5.46
C LEU A 113 -5.28 -6.68 4.95
N MET A 114 -4.15 -7.19 5.43
CA MET A 114 -2.82 -6.81 4.92
C MET A 114 -2.63 -7.26 3.46
N GLY A 115 -3.13 -8.44 3.11
CA GLY A 115 -3.18 -8.92 1.72
C GLY A 115 -3.96 -7.95 0.82
N VAL A 116 -5.15 -7.49 1.25
CA VAL A 116 -5.93 -6.48 0.52
C VAL A 116 -5.15 -5.18 0.34
N LEU A 117 -4.45 -4.71 1.38
CA LEU A 117 -3.63 -3.49 1.31
C LEU A 117 -2.52 -3.60 0.25
N VAL A 118 -1.77 -4.70 0.24
CA VAL A 118 -0.69 -4.92 -0.74
C VAL A 118 -1.23 -5.11 -2.15
N LEU A 119 -2.27 -5.93 -2.32
CA LEU A 119 -2.91 -6.17 -3.61
C LEU A 119 -3.46 -4.88 -4.23
N THR A 120 -4.13 -4.05 -3.42
CA THR A 120 -4.70 -2.78 -3.88
C THR A 120 -3.63 -1.75 -4.23
N ALA A 121 -2.50 -1.73 -3.52
CA ALA A 121 -1.35 -0.89 -3.88
C ALA A 121 -0.72 -1.29 -5.22
N ILE A 122 -0.54 -2.59 -5.46
CA ILE A 122 -0.03 -3.13 -6.72
C ILE A 122 -1.02 -2.83 -7.85
N PHE A 123 -2.30 -3.15 -7.66
CA PHE A 123 -3.35 -2.95 -8.64
C PHE A 123 -3.51 -1.48 -9.03
N ARG A 124 -3.51 -0.56 -8.06
CA ARG A 124 -3.53 0.90 -8.30
C ARG A 124 -2.37 1.33 -9.20
N THR A 125 -1.19 0.81 -8.95
CA THR A 125 0.02 1.17 -9.72
C THR A 125 -0.06 0.61 -11.14
N ALA A 126 -0.49 -0.64 -11.29
CA ALA A 126 -0.69 -1.26 -12.60
C ALA A 126 -1.76 -0.54 -13.43
N LEU A 127 -2.91 -0.20 -12.84
CA LEU A 127 -3.96 0.60 -13.49
C LEU A 127 -3.44 1.96 -13.94
N PHE A 128 -2.69 2.65 -13.06
CA PHE A 128 -2.12 3.95 -13.41
C PHE A 128 -1.16 3.84 -14.59
N CYS A 129 -0.22 2.89 -14.56
CA CYS A 129 0.72 2.68 -15.66
C CYS A 129 0.00 2.33 -16.97
N TYR A 130 -1.08 1.55 -16.90
CA TYR A 130 -1.89 1.21 -18.08
C TYR A 130 -2.62 2.43 -18.66
N MET A 131 -3.21 3.28 -17.81
CA MET A 131 -3.88 4.51 -18.26
C MET A 131 -2.88 5.52 -18.83
N ASP A 132 -1.72 5.67 -18.19
CA ASP A 132 -0.62 6.54 -18.63
C ASP A 132 -0.08 6.08 -20.00
N ALA A 133 0.13 4.77 -20.19
CA ALA A 133 0.59 4.21 -21.46
C ALA A 133 -0.43 4.37 -22.61
N LYS A 134 -1.73 4.43 -22.30
CA LYS A 134 -2.80 4.64 -23.30
C LYS A 134 -3.20 6.10 -23.50
N GLY A 135 -2.75 7.02 -22.65
CA GLY A 135 -3.14 8.43 -22.69
C GLY A 135 -4.64 8.68 -22.45
N ILE A 136 -5.29 7.83 -21.65
CA ILE A 136 -6.74 7.90 -21.31
C ILE A 136 -6.95 8.64 -19.99
#